data_AF-A0A0N1C4X2-F1
#
_entry.id   AF-A0A0N1C4X2-F1
#
_cell.length_a   1.000
_cell.length_b   1.000
_cell.length_c   1.000
_cell.angle_alpha   90.00
_cell.angle_beta   90.00
_cell.angle_gamma   90.00
#
_symmetry.space_group_name_H-M   'P 1'
#
loop_
_entity.id
_entity.type
_entity.pdbx_description
1 polymer ?
#
loop_
_entity_poly.entity_id
_entity_poly.type
_entity_poly.pdbx_seq_one_letter_code
_entity_poly.pdbx_strand_id
1 'polypeptide(L)'
;MIHSEPETAAPFIIEKFTMAFDLVEDRIRMNAFNANAGVQAIWLTRRLLDRFLPIIVTKIEEKAGSSVVARFGLSVSQQKLRDQRETSRAEPVLAPADGVPWLASTMKLVPHGEGFVWVLQGATGCEARFFLTDEHLRSTLDILHISYSKMEWHCEKFPDWVADVGSDKPARALH
;
A
#
# COMPACT_ATOMS: atom_id res chain seq x y z
N MET A 1 15.22 28.79 30.42
CA MET A 1 14.09 28.54 29.50
C MET A 1 14.24 27.10 29.06
N ILE A 2 13.46 26.19 29.65
CA ILE A 2 13.60 24.75 29.39
C ILE A 2 12.94 24.52 28.03
N HIS A 3 13.74 24.21 27.00
CA HIS A 3 13.21 23.67 25.75
C HIS A 3 12.78 22.24 26.05
N SER A 4 11.52 22.06 26.42
CA SER A 4 10.90 20.74 26.38
C SER A 4 10.85 20.32 24.91
N GLU A 5 11.69 19.36 24.53
CA GLU A 5 11.52 18.64 23.28
C GLU A 5 10.09 18.07 23.26
N PRO A 6 9.35 18.20 22.16
CA PRO A 6 8.01 17.60 22.09
C PRO A 6 8.19 16.10 22.25
N GLU A 7 7.64 15.58 23.36
CA GLU A 7 7.51 14.15 23.62
C GLU A 7 6.86 13.53 22.38
N THR A 8 7.67 12.84 21.58
CA THR A 8 7.20 12.26 20.34
C THR A 8 6.27 11.12 20.74
N ALA A 9 4.97 11.31 20.58
CA ALA A 9 3.97 10.31 20.89
C ALA A 9 4.35 8.98 20.21
N ALA A 10 4.16 7.87 20.93
CA ALA A 10 4.46 6.55 20.39
C ALA A 10 3.72 6.33 19.05
N PRO A 11 4.37 5.70 18.05
CA PRO A 11 3.76 5.51 16.75
C PRO A 11 2.54 4.59 16.83
N PHE A 12 1.51 4.87 16.03
CA PHE A 12 0.35 4.01 15.87
C PHE A 12 0.74 2.75 15.07
N ILE A 13 0.61 1.56 15.67
CA ILE A 13 1.02 0.32 15.01
C ILE A 13 -0.17 -0.27 14.24
N ILE A 14 -0.12 -0.26 12.92
CA ILE A 14 -1.18 -0.77 12.06
C ILE A 14 -1.17 -2.31 12.11
N GLU A 15 -2.35 -2.91 12.27
CA GLU A 15 -2.56 -4.36 12.15
C GLU A 15 -3.31 -4.72 10.86
N LYS A 16 -4.33 -3.93 10.53
CA LYS A 16 -5.12 -4.05 9.29
C LYS A 16 -5.52 -2.68 8.81
N PHE A 17 -5.74 -2.54 7.51
CA PHE A 17 -6.24 -1.29 6.94
C PHE A 17 -7.26 -1.52 5.83
N THR A 18 -8.02 -0.48 5.51
CA THR A 18 -8.85 -0.41 4.31
C THR A 18 -8.63 0.92 3.63
N MET A 19 -8.53 0.91 2.30
CA MET A 19 -8.40 2.13 1.49
C MET A 19 -9.75 2.46 0.87
N ALA A 20 -10.16 3.71 1.04
CA ALA A 20 -11.28 4.32 0.35
C ALA A 20 -10.75 5.51 -0.44
N PHE A 21 -11.26 5.74 -1.63
CA PHE A 21 -10.80 6.81 -2.50
C PHE A 21 -11.81 7.96 -2.51
N ASP A 22 -11.29 9.18 -2.58
CA ASP A 22 -12.06 10.41 -2.69
C ASP A 22 -11.76 11.05 -4.05
N LEU A 23 -12.72 10.91 -4.97
CA LEU A 23 -12.63 11.42 -6.34
C LEU A 23 -12.61 12.95 -6.40
N VAL A 24 -13.22 13.63 -5.42
CA VAL A 24 -13.31 15.10 -5.42
C VAL A 24 -11.99 15.71 -4.98
N GLU A 25 -11.37 15.11 -3.97
CA GLU A 25 -10.14 15.64 -3.39
C GLU A 25 -8.86 15.09 -4.04
N ASP A 26 -8.97 14.09 -4.91
CA ASP A 26 -7.85 13.38 -5.54
C ASP A 26 -6.92 12.72 -4.49
N ARG A 27 -7.53 12.05 -3.51
CA ARG A 27 -6.83 11.43 -2.37
C ARG A 27 -7.37 10.05 -2.04
N ILE A 28 -6.53 9.24 -1.39
CA ILE A 28 -6.91 7.95 -0.82
C ILE A 28 -6.94 8.10 0.70
N ARG A 29 -8.06 7.76 1.33
CA ARG A 29 -8.17 7.58 2.78
C ARG A 29 -7.82 6.15 3.16
N MET A 30 -6.81 5.98 4.00
CA MET A 30 -6.48 4.71 4.63
C MET A 30 -7.04 4.70 6.05
N ASN A 31 -8.00 3.83 6.33
CA ASN A 31 -8.48 3.55 7.68
C ASN A 31 -7.64 2.43 8.25
N ALA A 32 -6.79 2.73 9.23
CA ALA A 32 -5.86 1.81 9.85
C ALA A 32 -6.35 1.43 11.25
N PHE A 33 -6.38 0.14 11.56
CA PHE A 33 -6.80 -0.40 12.85
C PHE A 33 -5.61 -0.92 13.66
N ASN A 34 -5.68 -0.72 14.96
CA ASN A 34 -4.85 -1.32 16.00
C ASN A 34 -5.77 -1.80 17.13
N ALA A 35 -5.59 -3.03 17.63
CA ALA A 35 -6.47 -3.58 18.66
C ALA A 35 -6.47 -2.78 19.97
N ASN A 36 -5.35 -2.12 20.29
CA ASN A 36 -5.16 -1.35 21.52
C ASN A 36 -5.49 0.14 21.38
N ALA A 37 -5.44 0.69 20.16
CA ALA A 37 -5.57 2.12 19.89
C ALA A 37 -6.76 2.49 18.98
N GLY A 38 -7.54 1.52 18.52
CA GLY A 38 -8.73 1.75 17.69
C GLY A 38 -8.39 1.99 16.22
N VAL A 39 -9.15 2.87 15.56
CA VAL A 39 -8.98 3.18 14.14
C VAL A 39 -8.49 4.62 13.97
N GLN A 40 -7.48 4.80 13.12
CA GLN A 40 -7.06 6.11 12.60
C GLN A 40 -7.37 6.22 11.11
N ALA A 41 -7.87 7.37 10.67
CA ALA A 41 -8.02 7.70 9.26
C ALA A 41 -6.84 8.55 8.78
N ILE A 42 -6.22 8.15 7.68
CA ILE A 42 -4.98 8.73 7.16
C ILE A 42 -5.18 9.09 5.69
N TRP A 43 -5.04 10.35 5.33
CA TRP A 43 -5.07 10.79 3.93
C TRP A 43 -3.71 10.58 3.27
N LEU A 44 -3.74 9.91 2.11
CA LEU A 44 -2.62 9.68 1.21
C LEU A 44 -2.87 10.48 -0.07
N THR A 45 -1.95 11.39 -0.39
CA THR A 45 -2.04 12.15 -1.65
C THR A 45 -1.46 11.35 -2.80
N ARG A 46 -2.02 11.55 -4.01
CA ARG A 46 -1.43 11.02 -5.25
C ARG A 46 0.06 11.28 -5.35
N ARG A 47 0.49 12.52 -5.13
CA ARG A 47 1.91 12.92 -5.18
C ARG A 47 2.80 12.09 -4.25
N LEU A 48 2.32 11.74 -3.07
CA LEU A 48 3.10 10.97 -2.10
C LEU A 48 3.17 9.49 -2.50
N LEU A 49 2.04 8.93 -2.96
CA LEU A 49 1.97 7.56 -3.48
C LEU A 49 2.84 7.39 -4.73
N ASP A 50 2.82 8.37 -5.62
CA ASP A 50 3.62 8.45 -6.84
C ASP A 50 5.13 8.41 -6.61
N ARG A 51 5.59 8.87 -5.44
CA ARG A 51 7.01 8.78 -5.03
C ARG A 51 7.31 7.48 -4.31
N PHE A 52 6.31 6.88 -3.67
CA PHE A 52 6.44 5.67 -2.88
C PHE A 52 6.36 4.40 -3.72
N LEU A 53 5.55 4.40 -4.78
CA LEU A 53 5.36 3.26 -5.67
C LEU A 53 6.68 2.70 -6.23
N PRO A 54 7.59 3.52 -6.80
CA PRO A 54 8.88 3.00 -7.28
C PRO A 54 9.68 2.31 -6.18
N ILE A 55 9.61 2.79 -4.93
CA ILE A 55 10.32 2.20 -3.79
C ILE A 55 9.79 0.79 -3.52
N ILE A 56 8.46 0.61 -3.47
CA ILE A 56 7.85 -0.71 -3.27
C ILE A 56 8.24 -1.67 -4.40
N VAL A 57 8.09 -1.21 -5.65
CA VAL A 57 8.36 -2.02 -6.85
C VAL A 57 9.81 -2.49 -6.86
N THR A 58 10.76 -1.56 -6.66
CA THR A 58 12.19 -1.91 -6.58
C THR A 58 12.46 -2.95 -5.50
N LYS A 59 11.87 -2.84 -4.29
CA LYS A 59 12.09 -3.82 -3.23
C LYS A 59 11.53 -5.21 -3.53
N ILE A 60 10.39 -5.30 -4.20
CA ILE A 60 9.83 -6.58 -4.62
C ILE A 60 10.71 -7.22 -5.71
N GLU A 61 11.16 -6.43 -6.70
CA GLU A 61 11.97 -6.93 -7.81
C GLU A 61 13.40 -7.29 -7.38
N GLU A 62 14.03 -6.51 -6.48
CA GLU A 62 15.33 -6.85 -5.87
C GLU A 62 15.29 -8.21 -5.18
N LYS A 63 14.19 -8.54 -4.49
CA LYS A 63 14.04 -9.81 -3.76
C LYS A 63 13.76 -10.99 -4.69
N ALA A 64 12.99 -10.78 -5.75
CA ALA A 64 12.68 -11.84 -6.73
C ALA A 64 13.84 -12.12 -7.70
N GLY A 65 14.69 -11.12 -7.94
CA GLY A 65 15.69 -11.15 -9.01
C GLY A 65 15.12 -10.71 -10.36
N SER A 66 16.01 -10.38 -11.30
CA SER A 66 15.66 -9.73 -12.57
C SER A 66 15.37 -10.67 -13.74
N SER A 67 15.39 -11.99 -13.53
CA SER A 67 15.20 -12.95 -14.61
C SER A 67 13.74 -13.00 -15.11
N VAL A 68 13.53 -13.42 -16.35
CA VAL A 68 12.18 -13.63 -16.91
C VAL A 68 11.38 -14.64 -16.08
N VAL A 69 12.05 -15.71 -15.60
CA VAL A 69 11.43 -16.72 -14.72
C VAL A 69 11.01 -16.11 -13.39
N ALA A 70 11.82 -15.23 -12.81
CA ALA A 70 11.47 -14.51 -11.59
C ALA A 70 10.24 -13.62 -11.79
N ARG A 71 10.17 -12.88 -12.91
CA ARG A 71 9.00 -12.05 -13.24
C ARG A 71 7.73 -12.88 -13.44
N PHE A 72 7.83 -14.03 -14.09
CA PHE A 72 6.68 -14.95 -14.20
C PHE A 72 6.23 -15.47 -12.82
N GLY A 73 7.19 -15.83 -11.95
CA GLY A 73 6.90 -16.20 -10.56
C GLY A 73 6.23 -15.07 -9.77
N LEU A 74 6.57 -13.80 -10.05
CA LEU A 74 5.84 -12.65 -9.53
C LEU A 74 4.38 -12.66 -10.02
N SER A 75 4.11 -12.73 -11.31
CA SER A 75 2.72 -12.73 -11.82
C SER A 75 1.85 -13.84 -11.20
N VAL A 76 2.37 -15.07 -11.15
CA VAL A 76 1.64 -16.23 -10.56
C VAL A 76 1.34 -16.00 -9.08
N SER A 77 2.34 -15.51 -8.33
CA SER A 77 2.17 -15.23 -6.90
C SER A 77 1.19 -14.08 -6.66
N GLN A 78 1.16 -13.09 -7.56
CA GLN A 78 0.21 -11.97 -7.50
C GLN A 78 -1.23 -12.44 -7.72
N GLN A 79 -1.43 -13.34 -8.68
CA GLN A 79 -2.75 -13.91 -8.95
C GLN A 79 -3.26 -14.71 -7.75
N LYS A 80 -2.41 -15.55 -7.14
CA LYS A 80 -2.77 -16.31 -5.93
C LYS A 80 -3.28 -15.41 -4.80
N LEU A 81 -2.68 -14.23 -4.61
CA LEU A 81 -3.10 -13.26 -3.59
C LEU A 81 -4.45 -12.60 -3.91
N ARG A 82 -4.82 -12.47 -5.19
CA ARG A 82 -6.14 -11.99 -5.59
C ARG A 82 -7.20 -13.05 -5.28
N ASP A 83 -6.97 -14.29 -5.71
CA ASP A 83 -7.90 -15.41 -5.48
C ASP A 83 -8.15 -15.64 -3.97
N GLN A 84 -7.10 -15.55 -3.16
CA GLN A 84 -7.19 -15.64 -1.70
C GLN A 84 -8.03 -14.51 -1.09
N ARG A 85 -7.86 -13.26 -1.56
CA ARG A 85 -8.65 -12.11 -1.07
C ARG A 85 -10.11 -12.18 -1.52
N GLU A 86 -10.39 -12.68 -2.72
CA GLU A 86 -11.77 -12.89 -3.18
C GLU A 86 -12.49 -13.93 -2.32
N THR A 87 -11.78 -14.99 -1.92
CA THR A 87 -12.32 -16.04 -1.04
C THR A 87 -12.42 -15.56 0.41
N SER A 88 -11.51 -14.68 0.85
CA SER A 88 -11.44 -14.17 2.22
C SER A 88 -12.26 -12.91 2.37
N ARG A 89 -13.52 -13.06 2.80
CA ARG A 89 -14.45 -11.93 3.03
C ARG A 89 -14.11 -11.21 4.35
N ALA A 90 -12.96 -10.54 4.40
CA ALA A 90 -12.57 -9.73 5.54
C ALA A 90 -13.48 -8.49 5.65
N GLU A 91 -13.97 -8.21 6.85
CA GLU A 91 -14.74 -6.99 7.09
C GLU A 91 -13.85 -5.75 6.95
N PRO A 92 -14.30 -4.72 6.19
CA PRO A 92 -13.51 -3.52 5.99
C PRO A 92 -13.33 -2.74 7.30
N VAL A 93 -12.17 -2.13 7.46
CA VAL A 93 -11.92 -1.19 8.56
C VAL A 93 -12.66 0.10 8.24
N LEU A 94 -13.74 0.35 8.99
CA LEU A 94 -14.51 1.59 8.88
C LEU A 94 -13.84 2.71 9.65
N ALA A 95 -13.88 3.92 9.09
CA ALA A 95 -13.45 5.11 9.80
C ALA A 95 -14.36 5.35 11.01
N PRO A 96 -13.84 5.82 12.16
CA PRO A 96 -14.69 6.34 13.23
C PRO A 96 -15.50 7.52 12.70
N ALA A 97 -16.78 7.62 13.08
CA ALA A 97 -17.65 8.71 12.65
C ALA A 97 -17.09 10.10 13.03
N ASP A 98 -16.44 10.19 14.20
CA ASP A 98 -15.91 11.44 14.75
C ASP A 98 -14.38 11.53 14.67
N GLY A 99 -13.73 10.58 13.98
CA GLY A 99 -12.28 10.54 13.85
C GLY A 99 -11.80 11.61 12.88
N VAL A 100 -11.02 12.58 13.35
CA VAL A 100 -10.39 13.58 12.47
C VAL A 100 -9.26 12.89 11.68
N PRO A 101 -9.36 12.78 10.34
CA PRO A 101 -8.30 12.18 9.56
C PRO A 101 -7.08 13.09 9.54
N TRP A 102 -5.88 12.52 9.59
CA TRP A 102 -4.63 13.27 9.44
C TRP A 102 -3.99 13.04 8.07
N LEU A 103 -3.25 14.03 7.57
CA LEU A 103 -2.62 13.98 6.26
C LEU A 103 -1.19 13.44 6.37
N ALA A 104 -0.89 12.34 5.67
CA ALA A 104 0.47 11.89 5.53
C ALA A 104 1.27 12.87 4.67
N SER A 105 2.40 13.33 5.21
CA SER A 105 3.36 14.20 4.54
C SER A 105 4.58 13.43 4.01
N THR A 106 4.91 12.31 4.67
CA THR A 106 6.06 11.45 4.34
C THR A 106 5.67 9.98 4.40
N MET A 107 6.21 9.18 3.48
CA MET A 107 6.14 7.72 3.51
C MET A 107 7.54 7.13 3.29
N LYS A 108 7.87 6.09 4.06
CA LYS A 108 9.13 5.35 3.95
C LYS A 108 8.86 3.86 4.00
N LEU A 109 9.68 3.09 3.30
CA LEU A 109 9.74 1.65 3.42
C LEU A 109 11.12 1.29 3.97
N VAL A 110 11.16 0.72 5.17
CA VAL A 110 12.40 0.42 5.88
C VAL A 110 12.54 -1.09 6.04
N PRO A 111 13.67 -1.72 5.70
CA PRO A 111 13.90 -3.13 5.98
C PRO A 111 13.77 -3.44 7.47
N HIS A 112 13.11 -4.54 7.82
CA HIS A 112 12.94 -4.95 9.22
C HIS A 112 12.73 -6.47 9.33
N GLY A 113 13.72 -7.15 9.92
CA GLY A 113 13.76 -8.62 9.92
C GLY A 113 13.77 -9.15 8.49
N GLU A 114 12.88 -10.10 8.19
CA GLU A 114 12.71 -10.66 6.84
C GLU A 114 11.77 -9.84 5.94
N GLY A 115 11.14 -8.79 6.48
CA GLY A 115 10.16 -7.96 5.80
C GLY A 115 10.51 -6.47 5.85
N PHE A 116 9.47 -5.64 5.90
CA PHE A 116 9.58 -4.19 5.85
C PHE A 116 8.67 -3.51 6.87
N VAL A 117 8.97 -2.26 7.19
CA VAL A 117 8.05 -1.35 7.87
C VAL A 117 7.66 -0.24 6.90
N TRP A 118 6.37 -0.13 6.61
CA TRP A 118 5.82 1.06 5.98
C TRP A 118 5.51 2.10 7.05
N VAL A 119 6.31 3.17 7.05
CA VAL A 119 6.18 4.29 7.98
C VAL A 119 5.47 5.43 7.28
N LEU A 120 4.38 5.92 7.87
CA LEU A 120 3.65 7.11 7.46
C LEU A 120 3.84 8.18 8.54
N GLN A 121 4.23 9.38 8.14
CA GLN A 121 4.41 10.51 9.06
C GLN A 121 3.56 11.68 8.58
N GLY A 122 2.86 12.32 9.51
CA GLY A 122 2.01 13.49 9.29
C GLY A 122 2.63 14.76 9.87
N ALA A 123 1.80 15.80 10.00
CA ALA A 123 2.16 16.97 10.80
C ALA A 123 2.17 16.60 12.30
N THR A 124 2.74 17.47 13.13
CA THR A 124 2.58 17.44 14.60
C THR A 124 2.89 16.10 15.28
N GLY A 125 3.89 15.36 14.76
CA GLY A 125 4.34 14.10 15.38
C GLY A 125 3.44 12.90 15.14
N CYS A 126 2.38 13.00 14.32
CA CYS A 126 1.58 11.85 13.94
C CYS A 126 2.43 10.84 13.15
N GLU A 127 2.50 9.61 13.62
CA GLU A 127 3.22 8.54 12.95
C GLU A 127 2.43 7.24 13.02
N ALA A 128 2.34 6.53 11.89
CA ALA A 128 1.81 5.17 11.84
C ALA A 128 2.82 4.23 11.17
N ARG A 129 2.88 2.99 11.66
CA ARG A 129 3.81 1.97 11.17
C ARG A 129 3.05 0.70 10.86
N PHE A 130 3.26 0.14 9.67
CA PHE A 130 2.75 -1.18 9.31
C PHE A 130 3.90 -2.14 9.05
N PHE A 131 3.96 -3.23 9.80
CA PHE A 131 4.95 -4.29 9.61
C PHE A 131 4.46 -5.25 8.52
N LEU A 132 5.19 -5.25 7.43
CA LEU A 132 4.85 -5.93 6.19
C LEU A 132 5.73 -7.17 6.01
N THR A 133 5.10 -8.33 5.87
CA THR A 133 5.73 -9.46 5.18
C THR A 133 5.85 -9.14 3.69
N ASP A 134 6.60 -9.93 2.93
CA ASP A 134 6.64 -9.77 1.47
C ASP A 134 5.24 -9.90 0.85
N GLU A 135 4.45 -10.82 1.38
CA GLU A 135 3.08 -11.05 0.94
C GLU A 135 2.21 -9.81 1.17
N HIS A 136 2.29 -9.20 2.36
CA HIS A 136 1.57 -7.96 2.66
C HIS A 136 2.05 -6.80 1.79
N LEU A 137 3.35 -6.70 1.49
CA LEU A 137 3.89 -5.65 0.62
C LEU A 137 3.32 -5.78 -0.80
N ARG A 138 3.24 -7.00 -1.32
CA ARG A 138 2.66 -7.29 -2.64
C ARG A 138 1.15 -7.08 -2.69
N SER A 139 0.43 -7.48 -1.65
CA SER A 139 -1.00 -7.22 -1.50
C SER A 139 -1.28 -5.71 -1.43
N THR A 140 -0.43 -4.96 -0.73
CA THR A 140 -0.50 -3.48 -0.68
C THR A 140 -0.31 -2.87 -2.06
N LEU A 141 0.70 -3.33 -2.83
CA LEU A 141 0.91 -2.86 -4.20
C LEU A 141 -0.32 -3.13 -5.09
N ASP A 142 -0.97 -4.28 -4.92
CA ASP A 142 -2.20 -4.62 -5.63
C ASP A 142 -3.37 -3.68 -5.32
N ILE A 143 -3.59 -3.42 -4.03
CA ILE A 143 -4.66 -2.54 -3.55
C ILE A 143 -4.43 -1.11 -4.10
N LEU A 144 -3.16 -0.67 -4.13
CA LEU A 144 -2.80 0.61 -4.75
C LEU A 144 -3.08 0.60 -6.26
N HIS A 145 -2.74 -0.47 -6.98
CA HIS A 145 -3.04 -0.58 -8.41
C HIS A 145 -4.55 -0.49 -8.69
N ILE A 146 -5.36 -1.24 -7.93
CA ILE A 146 -6.83 -1.19 -8.03
C ILE A 146 -7.35 0.22 -7.74
N SER A 147 -6.77 0.90 -6.75
CA SER A 147 -7.17 2.26 -6.38
C SER A 147 -6.80 3.27 -7.47
N TYR A 148 -5.60 3.18 -8.04
CA TYR A 148 -5.16 4.03 -9.14
C TYR A 148 -6.06 3.86 -10.37
N SER A 149 -6.39 2.62 -10.73
CA SER A 149 -7.29 2.33 -11.86
C SER A 149 -8.69 2.89 -11.65
N LYS A 150 -9.24 2.81 -10.43
CA LYS A 150 -10.56 3.38 -10.09
C LYS A 150 -10.58 4.92 -10.08
N MET A 151 -9.44 5.53 -9.79
CA MET A 151 -9.26 6.98 -9.76
C MET A 151 -8.81 7.56 -11.11
N GLU A 152 -8.68 6.71 -12.14
CA GLU A 152 -8.14 7.09 -13.45
C GLU A 152 -6.76 7.76 -13.37
N TRP A 153 -5.96 7.38 -12.36
CA TRP A 153 -4.58 7.83 -12.24
C TRP A 153 -3.67 7.04 -13.16
N HIS A 154 -2.57 7.67 -13.61
CA HIS A 154 -1.60 7.00 -14.47
C HIS A 154 -0.95 5.80 -13.76
N CYS A 155 -1.12 4.60 -14.34
CA CYS A 155 -0.57 3.35 -13.82
C CYS A 155 0.84 3.04 -14.33
N GLU A 156 1.53 3.96 -15.02
CA GLU A 156 2.87 3.75 -15.62
C GLU A 156 3.95 3.35 -14.60
N LYS A 157 3.73 3.62 -13.32
CA LYS A 157 4.65 3.27 -12.22
C LYS A 157 4.43 1.86 -11.68
N PHE A 158 3.38 1.17 -12.10
CA PHE A 158 3.16 -0.22 -11.77
C PHE A 158 3.83 -1.10 -12.82
N PRO A 159 4.53 -2.16 -12.39
CA PRO A 159 5.17 -3.07 -13.32
C PRO A 159 4.13 -3.98 -13.98
N ASP A 160 4.46 -4.48 -15.17
CA ASP A 160 3.55 -5.32 -15.96
C ASP A 160 3.03 -6.53 -15.18
N TRP A 161 3.84 -7.16 -14.32
CA TRP A 161 3.40 -8.32 -13.52
C TRP A 161 2.31 -8.01 -12.47
N VAL A 162 2.06 -6.72 -12.18
CA VAL A 162 0.89 -6.27 -11.41
C VAL A 162 -0.29 -5.99 -12.34
N ALA A 163 -0.04 -5.35 -13.49
CA ALA A 163 -1.10 -4.99 -14.44
C ALA A 163 -1.67 -6.20 -15.20
N ASP A 164 -0.86 -7.24 -15.40
CA ASP A 164 -1.20 -8.40 -16.23
C ASP A 164 -2.12 -9.34 -15.44
N VAL A 165 -3.42 -9.12 -15.65
CA VAL A 165 -4.47 -10.14 -15.58
C VAL A 165 -4.94 -10.33 -17.00
N GLY A 166 -4.44 -11.36 -17.68
CA GLY A 166 -5.03 -11.83 -18.93
C GLY A 166 -5.14 -10.77 -20.02
N SER A 167 -4.01 -10.21 -20.48
CA SER A 167 -3.95 -9.91 -21.90
C SER A 167 -4.04 -11.26 -22.64
N ASP A 168 -5.26 -11.61 -23.03
CA ASP A 168 -5.51 -12.42 -24.21
C ASP A 168 -4.86 -11.66 -25.37
N LYS A 169 -3.55 -11.83 -25.55
CA LYS A 169 -3.00 -11.73 -26.90
C LYS A 169 -3.78 -12.77 -27.67
N PRO A 170 -4.63 -12.41 -28.66
CA PRO A 170 -5.23 -13.42 -29.50
C PRO A 170 -4.07 -14.26 -30.01
N ALA A 171 -4.16 -15.57 -29.77
CA ALA A 171 -3.24 -16.54 -30.32
C ALA A 171 -3.01 -16.15 -31.78
N ARG A 172 -1.82 -15.63 -32.07
CA ARG A 172 -1.50 -15.13 -33.41
C ARG A 172 -1.64 -16.35 -34.30
N ALA A 173 -2.67 -16.34 -35.15
CA ALA A 173 -2.94 -17.40 -36.09
C ALA A 173 -1.64 -17.68 -36.85
N LEU A 174 -1.16 -18.92 -36.73
CA LEU A 174 -0.18 -19.44 -37.67
C LEU A 174 -0.90 -19.52 -39.02
N HIS A 175 -0.53 -18.63 -39.92
CA HIS A 175 -0.72 -18.84 -41.36
C HIS A 175 0.41 -19.74 -41.87
#